data_AF-A0A9W9ZHR7-F1
#
_entry.id   AF-A0A9W9ZHR7-F1
#
_cell.length_a   1.000
_cell.length_b   1.000
_cell.length_c   1.000
_cell.angle_alpha   90.00
_cell.angle_beta   90.00
_cell.angle_gamma   90.00
#
_symmetry.space_group_name_H-M   'P 1'
#
loop_
_entity.id
_entity.type
_entity.pdbx_description
1 polymer ?
#
loop_
_entity_poly.entity_id
_entity_poly.type
_entity_poly.pdbx_seq_one_letter_code
_entity_poly.pdbx_strand_id
1 'polypeptide(L)'
;MARAGSSQQHIEVCEMAKLFIEDEFKYNFLLSPLVGRFPFQSHSTNTWFQLPSRTGEKETNEDLCDVNIINLVTKETHQAASSISDLVSEDEGNIVLFHGTDHESARDILSRGIDLCAGRQKRDFSCGSGFYLTSSLDDSLTWAKSTTAKPAVLMFQVNQSGYLDDARTLNLNENEERWREIVSSFRSDKLTAKTQKSLRAYDLIEGPVATVTTSETSDELVFEPKPSSYQMCLISDDFADKFRQTLHSIMFLDIGNTVELC
;
A
#
# COMPACT_ATOMS: atom_id res chain seq x y z
N MET A 1 3.24 -22.12 13.75
CA MET A 1 2.58 -21.09 12.92
C MET A 1 2.27 -19.87 13.78
N ALA A 2 3.17 -18.89 13.83
CA ALA A 2 2.87 -17.59 14.41
C ALA A 2 2.78 -16.60 13.25
N ARG A 3 1.57 -16.29 12.79
CA ARG A 3 1.34 -15.24 11.78
C ARG A 3 1.04 -13.93 12.51
N ALA A 4 1.59 -12.84 11.99
CA ALA A 4 1.54 -11.49 12.52
C ALA A 4 0.11 -11.05 12.85
N GLY A 5 -0.18 -10.86 14.14
CA GLY A 5 -1.53 -10.59 14.64
C GLY A 5 -2.02 -9.15 14.52
N SER A 6 -1.17 -8.19 14.10
CA SER A 6 -1.60 -6.77 14.11
C SER A 6 -2.28 -6.30 12.81
N SER A 7 -1.86 -6.78 11.62
CA SER A 7 -2.50 -6.39 10.36
C SER A 7 -3.78 -7.17 10.05
N GLN A 8 -3.94 -8.35 10.65
CA GLN A 8 -5.09 -9.23 10.47
C GLN A 8 -6.40 -8.64 11.03
N GLN A 9 -6.32 -7.71 11.97
CA GLN A 9 -7.49 -7.03 12.55
C GLN A 9 -8.20 -6.10 11.54
N HIS A 10 -7.56 -5.78 10.41
CA HIS A 10 -8.11 -4.90 9.39
C HIS A 10 -8.78 -5.63 8.21
N ILE A 11 -8.78 -6.97 8.20
CA ILE A 11 -9.34 -7.77 7.11
C ILE A 11 -10.31 -8.80 7.70
N GLU A 12 -11.55 -8.81 7.22
CA GLU A 12 -12.55 -9.79 7.66
C GLU A 12 -12.11 -11.21 7.28
N VAL A 13 -12.46 -12.23 8.09
CA VAL A 13 -12.05 -13.63 7.86
C VAL A 13 -12.47 -14.14 6.47
N CYS A 14 -13.68 -13.80 6.03
CA CYS A 14 -14.15 -14.15 4.69
C CYS A 14 -13.36 -13.44 3.59
N GLU A 15 -12.94 -12.19 3.82
CA GLU A 15 -12.06 -11.47 2.90
C GLU A 15 -10.68 -12.12 2.85
N MET A 16 -10.12 -12.56 3.99
CA MET A 16 -8.87 -13.31 4.04
C MET A 16 -8.92 -14.61 3.22
N ALA A 17 -10.04 -15.34 3.29
CA ALA A 17 -10.23 -16.55 2.50
C ALA A 17 -10.28 -16.23 0.99
N LYS A 18 -11.01 -15.18 0.60
CA LYS A 18 -11.07 -14.71 -0.79
C LYS A 18 -9.69 -14.32 -1.30
N LEU A 19 -8.95 -13.55 -0.49
CA LEU A 19 -7.57 -13.13 -0.76
C LEU A 19 -6.65 -14.31 -1.03
N PHE A 20 -6.67 -15.30 -0.14
CA PHE A 20 -5.88 -16.50 -0.29
C PHE A 20 -6.20 -17.23 -1.60
N ILE A 21 -7.48 -17.39 -1.93
CA ILE A 21 -7.89 -18.06 -3.17
C ILE A 21 -7.40 -17.27 -4.40
N GLU A 22 -7.62 -15.96 -4.44
CA GLU A 22 -7.15 -15.09 -5.53
C GLU A 22 -5.62 -15.17 -5.70
N ASP A 23 -4.89 -15.16 -4.59
CA ASP A 23 -3.43 -15.26 -4.56
C ASP A 23 -2.94 -16.62 -5.10
N GLU A 24 -3.61 -17.73 -4.75
CA GLU A 24 -3.29 -19.06 -5.28
C GLU A 24 -3.49 -19.10 -6.80
N PHE A 25 -4.59 -18.56 -7.33
CA PHE A 25 -4.80 -18.50 -8.78
C PHE A 25 -3.79 -17.59 -9.49
N LYS A 26 -3.30 -16.55 -8.81
CA LYS A 26 -2.29 -15.66 -9.37
C LYS A 26 -0.91 -16.30 -9.37
N TYR A 27 -0.46 -16.84 -8.24
CA TYR A 27 0.97 -17.10 -8.00
C TYR A 27 1.32 -18.55 -7.68
N ASN A 28 0.34 -19.44 -7.46
CA ASN A 28 0.65 -20.86 -7.27
C ASN A 28 1.20 -21.44 -8.58
N PHE A 29 2.38 -22.05 -8.54
CA PHE A 29 3.04 -22.61 -9.72
C PHE A 29 2.18 -23.64 -10.48
N LEU A 30 1.33 -24.40 -9.78
CA LEU A 30 0.46 -25.41 -10.41
C LEU A 30 -0.75 -24.77 -11.11
N LEU A 31 -1.26 -23.66 -10.58
CA LEU A 31 -2.43 -22.96 -11.13
C LEU A 31 -2.04 -21.87 -12.15
N SER A 32 -0.82 -21.36 -12.03
CA SER A 32 -0.28 -20.24 -12.82
C SER A 32 1.18 -20.52 -13.25
N PRO A 33 1.40 -21.52 -14.12
CA PRO A 33 2.76 -22.00 -14.47
C PRO A 33 3.60 -20.99 -15.25
N LEU A 34 2.97 -19.93 -15.78
CA LEU A 34 3.64 -18.88 -16.55
C LEU A 34 4.16 -17.74 -15.67
N VAL A 35 3.83 -17.73 -14.37
CA VAL A 35 4.26 -16.66 -13.48
C VAL A 35 5.74 -16.80 -13.16
N GLY A 36 6.49 -15.81 -13.61
CA GLY A 36 7.91 -15.68 -13.31
C GLY A 36 8.17 -15.41 -11.83
N ARG A 37 9.42 -15.60 -11.41
CA ARG A 37 9.85 -15.35 -10.02
C ARG A 37 9.68 -13.88 -9.63
N PHE A 38 10.03 -12.97 -10.54
CA PHE A 38 9.96 -11.53 -10.41
C PHE A 38 9.45 -10.90 -11.72
N PRO A 39 8.74 -9.76 -11.68
CA PRO A 39 8.15 -9.15 -12.88
C PRO A 39 9.18 -8.59 -13.88
N PHE A 40 10.36 -8.20 -13.39
CA PHE A 40 11.40 -7.56 -14.20
C PHE A 40 12.76 -8.19 -13.92
N GLN A 41 13.59 -8.32 -14.97
CA GLN A 41 14.97 -8.80 -14.89
C GLN A 41 15.17 -9.93 -13.85
N SER A 42 14.40 -11.02 -13.92
CA SER A 42 14.29 -11.98 -12.81
C SER A 42 15.60 -12.69 -12.41
N HIS A 43 16.66 -12.55 -13.21
CA HIS A 43 18.00 -13.04 -12.92
C HIS A 43 18.85 -12.05 -12.11
N SER A 44 18.51 -10.77 -12.13
CA SER A 44 19.16 -9.70 -11.36
C SER A 44 18.49 -9.61 -9.99
N THR A 45 19.13 -10.19 -8.97
CA THR A 45 18.62 -10.20 -7.59
C THR A 45 19.59 -9.48 -6.65
N ASN A 46 19.05 -8.84 -5.60
CA ASN A 46 19.82 -8.14 -4.56
C ASN A 46 20.72 -7.02 -5.11
N THR A 47 20.32 -6.41 -6.23
CA THR A 47 21.02 -5.27 -6.83
C THR A 47 19.96 -4.36 -7.45
N TRP A 48 20.15 -3.06 -7.26
CA TRP A 48 19.28 -2.03 -7.83
C TRP A 48 19.49 -1.91 -9.34
N PHE A 49 18.39 -1.76 -10.08
CA PHE A 49 18.39 -1.51 -11.51
C PHE A 49 17.24 -0.59 -11.89
N GLN A 50 17.32 0.01 -13.08
CA GLN A 50 16.25 0.81 -13.67
C GLN A 50 15.81 0.14 -14.97
N LEU A 51 14.56 0.35 -15.36
CA LEU A 51 14.08 -0.11 -16.66
C LEU A 51 14.53 0.86 -17.75
N PRO A 52 14.84 0.38 -18.96
CA PRO A 52 15.20 1.27 -20.07
C PRO A 52 14.06 2.24 -20.36
N SER A 53 14.36 3.54 -20.47
CA SER A 53 13.40 4.54 -20.96
C SER A 53 12.93 4.12 -22.36
N ARG A 54 11.62 4.11 -22.60
CA ARG A 54 11.03 3.79 -23.92
C ARG A 54 11.44 4.85 -24.95
N THR A 55 12.62 4.70 -25.52
CA THR A 55 13.11 5.55 -26.61
C THR A 55 12.55 5.03 -27.92
N GLY A 56 11.40 5.56 -28.32
CA GLY A 56 10.86 5.38 -29.67
C GLY A 56 9.38 5.06 -29.70
N GLU A 57 8.53 6.05 -29.47
CA GLU A 57 7.31 6.32 -30.23
C GLU A 57 6.63 7.57 -29.66
N LYS A 58 6.70 8.65 -30.45
CA LYS A 58 6.00 9.94 -30.39
C LYS A 58 5.19 10.27 -29.12
N GLU A 59 5.72 11.23 -28.37
CA GLU A 59 5.04 12.36 -27.72
C GLU A 59 3.55 12.14 -27.37
N THR A 60 3.30 11.60 -26.17
CA THR A 60 2.38 12.18 -25.17
C THR A 60 2.53 11.41 -23.86
N ASN A 61 2.65 12.16 -22.77
CA ASN A 61 2.65 11.79 -21.35
C ASN A 61 3.96 11.33 -20.71
N GLU A 62 4.54 12.30 -20.00
CA GLU A 62 5.26 12.18 -18.72
C GLU A 62 6.28 11.05 -18.64
N ASP A 63 7.55 11.43 -18.79
CA ASP A 63 8.71 10.61 -18.47
C ASP A 63 8.40 9.77 -17.22
N LEU A 64 8.34 8.45 -17.38
CA LEU A 64 8.44 7.56 -16.24
C LEU A 64 9.76 7.92 -15.57
N CYS A 65 9.69 8.63 -14.44
CA CYS A 65 10.82 8.94 -13.59
C CYS A 65 11.69 7.69 -13.43
N ASP A 66 13.00 7.87 -13.31
CA ASP A 66 13.96 6.79 -13.15
C ASP A 66 13.71 5.98 -11.85
N VAL A 67 12.69 5.13 -11.85
CA VAL A 67 12.26 4.35 -10.69
C VAL A 67 13.29 3.26 -10.44
N ASN A 68 13.86 3.26 -9.23
CA ASN A 68 14.82 2.25 -8.80
C ASN A 68 14.10 0.95 -8.43
N ILE A 69 14.48 -0.16 -9.04
CA ILE A 69 13.86 -1.46 -8.82
C ILE A 69 14.89 -2.42 -8.21
N ILE A 70 14.45 -3.20 -7.21
CA ILE A 70 15.22 -4.34 -6.70
C ILE A 70 14.33 -5.59 -6.63
N ASN A 71 14.91 -6.70 -7.05
CA ASN A 71 14.38 -8.03 -6.76
C ASN A 71 15.12 -8.57 -5.53
N LEU A 72 14.51 -8.45 -4.34
CA LEU A 72 15.13 -8.81 -3.08
C LEU A 72 14.80 -10.27 -2.73
N VAL A 73 15.82 -11.12 -2.72
CA VAL A 73 15.74 -12.49 -2.22
C VAL A 73 16.28 -12.51 -0.81
N THR A 74 15.41 -12.70 0.17
CA THR A 74 15.80 -12.66 1.59
C THR A 74 15.06 -13.71 2.40
N LYS A 75 15.66 -14.13 3.52
CA LYS A 75 14.97 -14.89 4.57
C LYS A 75 14.45 -13.99 5.70
N GLU A 76 14.94 -12.76 5.77
CA GLU A 76 14.72 -11.83 6.88
C GLU A 76 14.28 -10.45 6.39
N THR A 77 13.29 -9.86 7.05
CA THR A 77 12.75 -8.53 6.71
C THR A 77 13.74 -7.40 6.95
N HIS A 78 14.63 -7.54 7.93
CA HIS A 78 15.57 -6.48 8.30
C HIS A 78 16.55 -6.10 7.16
N GLN A 79 16.83 -7.03 6.24
CA GLN A 79 17.66 -6.78 5.05
C GLN A 79 16.96 -5.86 4.02
N ALA A 80 15.63 -5.77 4.07
CA ALA A 80 14.87 -4.83 3.25
C ALA A 80 15.09 -3.39 3.70
N ALA A 81 15.11 -3.14 5.02
CA ALA A 81 15.34 -1.82 5.58
C ALA A 81 16.74 -1.29 5.28
N SER A 82 17.78 -2.14 5.39
CA SER A 82 19.15 -1.75 5.06
C SER A 82 19.34 -1.46 3.55
N SER A 83 18.60 -2.13 2.68
CA SER A 83 18.68 -1.87 1.23
C SER A 83 18.08 -0.52 0.84
N ILE A 84 17.20 0.02 1.70
CA ILE A 84 16.44 1.25 1.47
C ILE A 84 17.17 2.48 2.03
N SER A 85 17.87 2.34 3.15
CA SER A 85 18.61 3.46 3.78
C SER A 85 19.63 4.09 2.84
N ASP A 86 20.18 3.32 1.91
CA ASP A 86 21.21 3.80 0.98
C ASP A 86 20.61 4.60 -0.19
N LEU A 87 19.30 4.54 -0.42
CA LEU A 87 18.61 5.20 -1.54
C LEU A 87 17.84 6.45 -1.14
N VAL A 88 17.41 6.53 0.12
CA VAL A 88 16.62 7.68 0.60
C VAL A 88 17.57 8.75 1.07
N SER A 89 17.59 9.88 0.36
CA SER A 89 18.27 11.08 0.87
C SER A 89 17.39 11.73 1.94
N GLU A 90 17.91 11.86 3.16
CA GLU A 90 17.34 12.71 4.22
C GLU A 90 17.55 14.19 3.85
N ASP A 91 16.88 14.66 2.79
CA ASP A 91 16.77 16.08 2.50
C ASP A 91 15.65 16.68 3.39
N GLU A 92 15.89 17.85 3.98
CA GLU A 92 15.11 18.46 5.08
C GLU A 92 13.64 18.84 4.72
N GLY A 93 13.11 18.41 3.57
CA GLY A 93 11.72 18.66 3.14
C GLY A 93 11.01 17.47 2.50
N ASN A 94 11.63 16.28 2.44
CA ASN A 94 11.03 15.10 1.85
C ASN A 94 10.55 14.12 2.93
N ILE A 95 9.33 13.61 2.76
CA ILE A 95 8.85 12.46 3.52
C ILE A 95 8.88 11.20 2.65
N VAL A 96 9.07 10.04 3.27
CA VAL A 96 8.95 8.76 2.58
C VAL A 96 7.69 8.04 3.02
N LEU A 97 6.90 7.65 2.03
CA LEU A 97 5.67 6.88 2.22
C LEU A 97 5.75 5.54 1.49
N PHE A 98 5.18 4.51 2.11
CA PHE A 98 5.25 3.14 1.64
C PHE A 98 3.87 2.59 1.32
N HIS A 99 3.76 1.85 0.22
CA HIS A 99 2.58 1.08 -0.15
C HIS A 99 2.94 -0.40 -0.27
N GLY A 100 2.37 -1.24 0.59
CA GLY A 100 2.52 -2.69 0.52
C GLY A 100 1.48 -3.32 -0.41
N THR A 101 1.92 -4.15 -1.35
CA THR A 101 1.04 -4.79 -2.35
C THR A 101 1.65 -6.09 -2.89
N ASP A 102 1.10 -6.64 -3.98
CA ASP A 102 1.63 -7.82 -4.67
C ASP A 102 2.49 -7.45 -5.91
N HIS A 103 3.24 -8.42 -6.44
CA HIS A 103 4.14 -8.21 -7.59
C HIS A 103 3.40 -7.69 -8.82
N GLU A 104 2.21 -8.21 -9.10
CA GLU A 104 1.39 -7.80 -10.25
C GLU A 104 0.90 -6.35 -10.10
N SER A 105 0.36 -6.00 -8.95
CA SER A 105 -0.16 -4.66 -8.67
C SER A 105 0.96 -3.63 -8.68
N ALA A 106 2.15 -3.95 -8.14
CA ALA A 106 3.31 -3.05 -8.22
C ALA A 106 3.78 -2.81 -9.65
N ARG A 107 3.82 -3.86 -10.50
CA ARG A 107 4.09 -3.74 -11.95
C ARG A 107 3.04 -2.86 -12.63
N ASP A 108 1.78 -3.05 -12.28
CA ASP A 108 0.66 -2.34 -12.85
C ASP A 108 0.66 -0.85 -12.45
N ILE A 109 1.00 -0.52 -11.19
CA ILE A 109 1.17 0.87 -10.74
C ILE A 109 2.34 1.54 -11.48
N LEU A 110 3.47 0.84 -11.62
CA LEU A 110 4.62 1.37 -12.36
C LEU A 110 4.24 1.71 -13.81
N SER A 111 3.53 0.81 -14.48
CA SER A 111 3.24 0.93 -15.92
C SER A 111 2.02 1.80 -16.24
N ARG A 112 0.97 1.74 -15.43
CA ARG A 112 -0.34 2.37 -15.72
C ARG A 112 -0.71 3.49 -14.76
N GLY A 113 -0.03 3.61 -13.62
CA GLY A 113 -0.34 4.60 -12.59
C GLY A 113 -1.25 4.06 -11.49
N ILE A 114 -1.65 4.94 -10.57
CA ILE A 114 -2.45 4.58 -9.40
C ILE A 114 -3.93 4.59 -9.79
N ASP A 115 -4.53 3.41 -9.86
CA ASP A 115 -5.97 3.25 -10.06
C ASP A 115 -6.68 3.13 -8.70
N LEU A 116 -7.40 4.17 -8.29
CA LEU A 116 -8.13 4.16 -7.01
C LEU A 116 -9.25 3.12 -7.00
N CYS A 117 -9.85 2.78 -8.15
CA CYS A 117 -10.93 1.80 -8.25
C CYS A 117 -10.45 0.35 -8.01
N ALA A 118 -9.13 0.11 -8.02
CA ALA A 118 -8.54 -1.15 -7.59
C ALA A 118 -8.47 -1.27 -6.04
N GLY A 119 -8.84 -0.21 -5.32
CA GLY A 119 -8.88 -0.16 -3.86
C GLY A 119 -9.78 -1.23 -3.26
N ARG A 120 -9.46 -1.65 -2.03
CA ARG A 120 -10.25 -2.66 -1.32
C ARG A 120 -11.49 -2.05 -0.67
N GLN A 121 -12.52 -2.88 -0.50
CA GLN A 121 -13.74 -2.50 0.21
C GLN A 121 -13.47 -2.38 1.72
N LYS A 122 -14.33 -1.62 2.42
CA LYS A 122 -14.36 -1.51 3.88
C LYS A 122 -12.98 -1.24 4.51
N ARG A 123 -12.29 -0.21 4.04
CA ARG A 123 -11.07 0.32 4.68
C ARG A 123 -11.39 1.53 5.52
N ASP A 124 -10.41 2.06 6.25
CA ASP A 124 -10.66 3.11 7.25
C ASP A 124 -11.21 4.40 6.63
N PHE A 125 -10.74 4.74 5.43
CA PHE A 125 -10.99 6.03 4.76
C PHE A 125 -11.54 5.90 3.33
N SER A 126 -11.82 4.67 2.88
CA SER A 126 -12.38 4.41 1.55
C SER A 126 -13.05 3.04 1.50
N CYS A 127 -13.93 2.86 0.52
CA CYS A 127 -14.58 1.58 0.21
C CYS A 127 -14.52 1.37 -1.31
N GLY A 128 -13.50 0.64 -1.78
CA GLY A 128 -13.33 0.35 -3.21
C GLY A 128 -12.71 1.46 -4.05
N SER A 129 -12.32 2.58 -3.45
CA SER A 129 -11.91 3.81 -4.13
C SER A 129 -10.86 4.56 -3.32
N GLY A 130 -9.66 3.98 -3.21
CA GLY A 130 -8.59 4.61 -2.43
C GLY A 130 -7.26 3.89 -2.48
N PHE A 131 -6.19 4.67 -2.31
CA PHE A 131 -4.81 4.19 -2.30
C PHE A 131 -4.13 4.52 -0.97
N TYR A 132 -3.71 3.48 -0.25
CA TYR A 132 -3.21 3.61 1.12
C TYR A 132 -1.69 3.65 1.19
N LEU A 133 -1.19 4.56 2.00
CA LEU A 133 0.22 4.82 2.25
C LEU A 133 0.46 4.85 3.76
N THR A 134 1.65 4.47 4.19
CA THR A 134 2.09 4.58 5.59
C THR A 134 3.52 5.11 5.65
N SER A 135 3.92 5.71 6.76
CA SER A 135 5.30 6.13 7.02
C SER A 135 6.19 4.98 7.53
N SER A 136 5.60 3.80 7.78
CA SER A 136 6.30 2.64 8.34
C SER A 136 6.53 1.56 7.28
N LEU A 137 7.80 1.35 6.91
CA LEU A 137 8.19 0.25 6.04
C LEU A 137 7.72 -1.10 6.61
N ASP A 138 7.88 -1.30 7.92
CA ASP A 138 7.50 -2.55 8.59
C ASP A 138 5.99 -2.81 8.51
N ASP A 139 5.15 -1.78 8.68
CA ASP A 139 3.70 -1.91 8.53
C ASP A 139 3.33 -2.26 7.07
N SER A 140 3.97 -1.60 6.09
CA SER A 140 3.74 -1.88 4.66
C SER A 140 4.15 -3.32 4.28
N LEU A 141 5.29 -3.79 4.78
CA LEU A 141 5.77 -5.15 4.57
C LEU A 141 4.87 -6.18 5.25
N THR A 142 4.44 -5.90 6.47
CA THR A 142 3.53 -6.75 7.24
C THR A 142 2.20 -6.90 6.51
N TRP A 143 1.69 -5.81 5.92
CA TRP A 143 0.49 -5.83 5.09
C TRP A 143 0.66 -6.63 3.80
N ALA A 144 1.74 -6.40 3.05
CA ALA A 144 2.00 -7.15 1.80
C ALA A 144 2.10 -8.66 2.07
N LYS A 145 2.86 -9.05 3.10
CA LYS A 145 3.05 -10.46 3.48
C LYS A 145 1.78 -11.14 4.01
N SER A 146 0.86 -10.38 4.61
CA SER A 146 -0.38 -10.95 5.11
C SER A 146 -1.41 -11.18 3.99
N THR A 147 -1.25 -10.54 2.83
CA THR A 147 -2.23 -10.55 1.75
C THR A 147 -1.80 -11.27 0.49
N THR A 148 -0.51 -11.59 0.31
CA THR A 148 0.00 -12.29 -0.88
C THR A 148 1.25 -13.14 -0.62
N ALA A 149 1.45 -14.20 -1.41
CA ALA A 149 2.68 -14.97 -1.48
C ALA A 149 3.81 -14.27 -2.27
N LYS A 150 3.49 -13.24 -3.06
CA LYS A 150 4.44 -12.44 -3.87
C LYS A 150 4.40 -10.97 -3.44
N PRO A 151 4.91 -10.63 -2.24
CA PRO A 151 4.84 -9.27 -1.72
C PRO A 151 5.79 -8.31 -2.45
N ALA A 152 5.32 -7.07 -2.62
CA ALA A 152 6.08 -5.94 -3.10
C ALA A 152 5.81 -4.71 -2.23
N VAL A 153 6.76 -3.78 -2.20
CA VAL A 153 6.61 -2.47 -1.56
C VAL A 153 7.01 -1.39 -2.55
N LEU A 154 6.12 -0.41 -2.74
CA LEU A 154 6.43 0.83 -3.46
C LEU A 154 6.81 1.91 -2.45
N MET A 155 7.81 2.71 -2.81
CA MET A 155 8.33 3.80 -2.00
C MET A 155 8.14 5.12 -2.75
N PHE A 156 7.45 6.04 -2.11
CA PHE A 156 7.19 7.37 -2.62
C PHE A 156 8.01 8.37 -1.82
N GLN A 157 8.83 9.17 -2.49
CA GLN A 157 9.57 10.25 -1.89
C GLN A 157 8.86 11.56 -2.23
N VAL A 158 8.16 12.11 -1.24
CA VAL A 158 7.22 13.21 -1.43
C VAL A 158 7.80 14.48 -0.84
N ASN A 159 7.93 15.53 -1.65
CA ASN A 159 8.27 16.85 -1.15
C ASN A 159 7.05 17.43 -0.42
N GLN A 160 7.19 17.67 0.88
CA GLN A 160 6.10 18.15 1.72
C GLN A 160 5.58 19.51 1.26
N SER A 161 6.51 20.45 1.03
CA SER A 161 6.19 21.84 0.63
C SER A 161 5.60 21.99 -0.78
N GLY A 162 5.80 21.01 -1.66
CA GLY A 162 5.36 21.08 -3.06
C GLY A 162 4.16 20.20 -3.40
N TYR A 163 4.02 19.02 -2.78
CA TYR A 163 2.94 18.09 -3.10
C TYR A 163 1.84 18.05 -2.03
N LEU A 164 2.24 18.03 -0.76
CA LEU A 164 1.29 17.86 0.34
C LEU A 164 0.65 19.18 0.75
N ASP A 165 1.41 20.28 0.76
CA ASP A 165 0.88 21.60 1.09
C ASP A 165 -0.16 22.10 0.07
N ASP A 166 -0.02 21.68 -1.19
CA ASP A 166 -0.98 21.99 -2.27
C ASP A 166 -2.20 21.05 -2.27
N ALA A 167 -2.14 19.92 -1.55
CA ALA A 167 -3.23 18.94 -1.48
C ALA A 167 -4.32 19.40 -0.50
N ARG A 168 -5.58 19.24 -0.89
CA ARG A 168 -6.69 19.44 0.07
C ARG A 168 -6.75 18.23 0.99
N THR A 169 -6.11 18.36 2.14
CA THR A 169 -5.97 17.27 3.11
C THR A 169 -7.04 17.34 4.18
N LEU A 170 -7.74 16.23 4.41
CA LEU A 170 -8.53 16.02 5.62
C LEU A 170 -7.67 15.31 6.68
N ASN A 171 -7.13 16.07 7.62
CA ASN A 171 -6.36 15.54 8.75
C ASN A 171 -7.29 15.17 9.91
N LEU A 172 -7.24 13.90 10.33
CA LEU A 172 -8.07 13.32 11.38
C LEU A 172 -7.30 13.02 12.68
N ASN A 173 -6.03 13.41 12.80
CA ASN A 173 -5.20 13.10 13.97
C ASN A 173 -5.70 13.76 15.26
N GLU A 174 -6.26 14.96 15.17
CA GLU A 174 -6.73 15.74 16.33
C GLU A 174 -8.26 15.74 16.48
N ASN A 175 -8.99 15.05 15.61
CA ASN A 175 -10.45 15.03 15.62
C ASN A 175 -10.99 13.60 15.70
N GLU A 176 -10.91 13.03 16.91
CA GLU A 176 -11.31 11.65 17.19
C GLU A 176 -12.79 11.37 16.88
N GLU A 177 -13.69 12.32 17.12
CA GLU A 177 -15.11 12.18 16.80
C GLU A 177 -15.33 12.03 15.29
N ARG A 178 -14.72 12.92 14.50
CA ARG A 178 -14.81 12.85 13.04
C ARG A 178 -14.11 11.63 12.48
N TRP A 179 -12.96 11.25 13.05
CA TRP A 179 -12.25 10.02 12.70
C TRP A 179 -13.17 8.80 12.89
N ARG A 180 -13.80 8.68 14.06
CA ARG A 180 -14.69 7.55 14.40
C ARG A 180 -15.90 7.50 13.46
N GLU A 181 -16.50 8.65 13.15
CA GLU A 181 -17.61 8.75 12.19
C GLU A 181 -17.20 8.19 10.82
N ILE A 182 -16.06 8.64 10.29
CA ILE A 182 -15.56 8.25 8.95
C ILE A 182 -15.20 6.77 8.92
N VAL A 183 -14.40 6.31 9.89
CA VAL A 183 -13.96 4.90 9.95
C VAL A 183 -15.14 3.97 10.10
N SER A 184 -16.06 4.24 11.03
CA SER A 184 -17.27 3.42 11.21
C SER A 184 -18.11 3.39 9.92
N SER A 185 -18.25 4.52 9.24
CA SER A 185 -19.02 4.62 8.00
C SER A 185 -18.45 3.77 6.87
N PHE A 186 -17.14 3.83 6.62
CA PHE A 186 -16.51 3.04 5.56
C PHE A 186 -16.42 1.56 5.93
N ARG A 187 -16.05 1.23 7.17
CA ARG A 187 -15.92 -0.15 7.64
C ARG A 187 -17.25 -0.92 7.64
N SER A 188 -18.36 -0.22 7.87
CA SER A 188 -19.71 -0.82 7.87
C SER A 188 -20.46 -0.71 6.56
N ASP A 189 -19.87 -0.09 5.53
CA ASP A 189 -20.52 0.24 4.25
C ASP A 189 -21.81 1.09 4.42
N LYS A 190 -21.82 1.95 5.45
CA LYS A 190 -22.94 2.85 5.79
C LYS A 190 -22.57 4.31 5.57
N LEU A 191 -21.81 4.59 4.52
CA LEU A 191 -21.41 5.95 4.19
C LEU A 191 -22.65 6.79 3.85
N THR A 192 -22.92 7.81 4.66
CA THR A 192 -24.06 8.71 4.39
C THR A 192 -23.78 9.58 3.17
N ALA A 193 -24.82 9.94 2.41
CA ALA A 193 -24.68 10.85 1.27
C ALA A 193 -24.06 12.21 1.65
N LYS A 194 -24.32 12.67 2.89
CA LYS A 194 -23.72 13.90 3.44
C LYS A 194 -22.22 13.73 3.63
N THR A 195 -21.78 12.64 4.26
CA THR A 195 -20.37 12.34 4.48
C THR A 195 -19.66 12.16 3.14
N GLN A 196 -20.21 11.37 2.22
CA GLN A 196 -19.66 11.19 0.87
C GLN A 196 -19.50 12.52 0.13
N LYS A 197 -20.52 13.40 0.15
CA LYS A 197 -20.43 14.72 -0.47
C LYS A 197 -19.35 15.59 0.16
N SER A 198 -19.18 15.52 1.48
CA SER A 198 -18.14 16.28 2.17
C SER A 198 -16.72 15.80 1.84
N LEU A 199 -16.53 14.49 1.63
CA LEU A 199 -15.21 13.92 1.34
C LEU A 199 -14.69 14.28 -0.06
N ARG A 200 -15.58 14.56 -1.03
CA ARG A 200 -15.20 15.01 -2.38
C ARG A 200 -14.47 16.36 -2.43
N ALA A 201 -14.44 17.10 -1.31
CA ALA A 201 -13.70 18.35 -1.21
C ALA A 201 -12.19 18.15 -0.97
N TYR A 202 -11.77 16.91 -0.72
CA TYR A 202 -10.41 16.57 -0.34
C TYR A 202 -9.75 15.66 -1.38
N ASP A 203 -8.44 15.80 -1.49
CA ASP A 203 -7.60 14.97 -2.36
C ASP A 203 -7.09 13.74 -1.61
N LEU A 204 -6.88 13.88 -0.29
CA LEU A 204 -6.44 12.81 0.59
C LEU A 204 -7.01 12.95 2.00
N ILE A 205 -7.05 11.82 2.72
CA ILE A 205 -7.41 11.74 4.14
C ILE A 205 -6.21 11.14 4.88
N GLU A 206 -5.82 11.75 5.99
CA GLU A 206 -4.76 11.20 6.85
C GLU A 206 -5.22 11.08 8.31
N GLY A 207 -4.65 10.12 9.02
CA GLY A 207 -4.94 9.90 10.42
C GLY A 207 -4.43 8.57 10.94
N PRO A 208 -4.78 8.22 12.19
CA PRO A 208 -4.38 6.95 12.77
C PRO A 208 -5.09 5.76 12.11
N VAL A 209 -4.43 4.61 12.20
CA VAL A 209 -4.90 3.29 11.77
C VAL A 209 -5.94 2.77 12.76
N ALA A 210 -7.06 2.18 12.30
CA ALA A 210 -8.14 1.76 13.19
C ALA A 210 -7.96 0.35 13.76
N THR A 211 -7.80 0.19 15.07
CA THR A 211 -7.92 -1.11 15.73
C THR A 211 -9.38 -1.47 15.96
N VAL A 212 -9.70 -2.76 15.86
CA VAL A 212 -11.05 -3.29 16.08
C VAL A 212 -11.08 -4.03 17.40
N THR A 213 -12.01 -3.65 18.27
CA THR A 213 -12.35 -4.37 19.49
C THR A 213 -13.82 -4.77 19.46
N THR A 214 -14.16 -5.86 20.14
CA THR A 214 -15.56 -6.27 20.30
C THR A 214 -16.07 -5.70 21.62
N SER A 215 -17.20 -5.01 21.60
CA SER A 215 -17.87 -4.56 22.82
C SER A 215 -18.26 -5.76 23.67
N GLU A 216 -17.85 -5.77 24.95
CA GLU A 216 -18.21 -6.82 25.92
C GLU A 216 -19.73 -6.93 26.17
N THR A 217 -20.50 -5.92 25.76
CA THR A 217 -21.92 -5.78 26.12
C THR A 217 -22.89 -5.86 24.94
N SER A 218 -22.43 -5.62 23.71
CA SER A 218 -23.31 -5.52 22.54
C SER A 218 -22.90 -6.38 21.34
N ASP A 219 -21.79 -7.12 21.41
CA ASP A 219 -21.18 -7.81 20.25
C ASP A 219 -20.92 -6.87 19.03
N GLU A 220 -20.99 -5.55 19.23
CA GLU A 220 -20.73 -4.55 18.21
C GLU A 220 -19.23 -4.32 18.05
N LEU A 221 -18.81 -4.07 16.81
CA LEU A 221 -17.45 -3.68 16.50
C LEU A 221 -17.24 -2.22 16.92
N VAL A 222 -16.25 -2.01 17.79
CA VAL A 222 -15.78 -0.70 18.22
C VAL A 222 -14.45 -0.43 17.54
N PHE A 223 -14.34 0.75 16.91
CA PHE A 223 -13.12 1.21 16.24
C PHE A 223 -12.42 2.22 17.12
N GLU A 224 -11.14 1.97 17.37
CA GLU A 224 -10.26 2.84 18.17
C GLU A 224 -9.01 3.23 17.37
N PRO A 225 -8.50 4.46 17.52
CA PRO A 225 -7.27 4.85 16.85
C PRO A 225 -6.07 4.12 17.46
N LYS A 226 -5.31 3.41 16.65
CA LYS A 226 -4.06 2.76 17.05
C LYS A 226 -3.04 3.84 17.45
N PRO A 227 -2.51 3.82 18.69
CA PRO A 227 -1.54 4.81 19.14
C PRO A 227 -0.29 4.82 18.26
N SER A 228 0.25 6.02 18.01
CA SER A 228 1.48 6.26 17.24
C SER A 228 1.49 5.62 15.84
N SER A 229 0.31 5.44 15.25
CA SER A 229 0.15 4.93 13.90
C SER A 229 -0.19 6.06 12.93
N TYR A 230 0.17 5.86 11.66
CA TYR A 230 -0.12 6.81 10.59
C TYR A 230 -0.51 6.05 9.33
N GLN A 231 -1.56 6.54 8.68
CA GLN A 231 -1.93 6.19 7.32
C GLN A 231 -2.42 7.41 6.58
N MET A 232 -2.18 7.39 5.27
CA MET A 232 -2.69 8.34 4.30
C MET A 232 -3.48 7.56 3.25
N CYS A 233 -4.64 8.07 2.85
CA CYS A 233 -5.47 7.51 1.79
C CYS A 233 -5.71 8.58 0.73
N LEU A 234 -5.22 8.34 -0.49
CA LEU A 234 -5.56 9.16 -1.65
C LEU A 234 -6.97 8.79 -2.10
N ILE A 235 -7.82 9.81 -2.33
CA ILE A 235 -9.24 9.64 -2.67
C ILE A 235 -9.67 10.46 -3.89
N SER A 236 -8.72 11.10 -4.57
CA SER A 236 -8.91 11.92 -5.78
C SER A 236 -8.04 11.37 -6.90
N ASP A 237 -8.66 10.99 -8.02
CA ASP A 237 -7.96 10.45 -9.19
C ASP A 237 -6.95 11.47 -9.74
N ASP A 238 -7.36 12.74 -9.86
CA ASP A 238 -6.50 13.84 -10.31
C ASP A 238 -5.24 14.00 -9.45
N PHE A 239 -5.37 13.76 -8.14
CA PHE A 239 -4.23 13.82 -7.23
C PHE A 239 -3.39 12.55 -7.27
N ALA A 240 -4.01 11.37 -7.41
CA ALA A 240 -3.31 10.10 -7.55
C ALA A 240 -2.40 10.08 -8.80
N ASP A 241 -2.87 10.66 -9.91
CA ASP A 241 -2.10 10.81 -11.14
C ASP A 241 -0.83 11.65 -10.94
N LYS A 242 -0.95 12.79 -10.25
CA LYS A 242 0.20 13.62 -9.89
C LYS A 242 1.11 12.93 -8.88
N PHE A 243 0.52 12.29 -7.86
CA PHE A 243 1.25 11.63 -6.79
C PHE A 243 2.13 10.50 -7.32
N ARG A 244 1.74 9.84 -8.42
CA ARG A 244 2.55 8.83 -9.11
C ARG A 244 3.98 9.33 -9.42
N GLN A 245 4.15 10.61 -9.74
CA GLN A 245 5.45 11.20 -10.09
C GLN A 245 6.45 11.16 -8.92
N THR A 246 5.97 10.98 -7.69
CA THR A 246 6.80 10.83 -6.48
C THR A 246 7.28 9.39 -6.24
N LEU A 247 6.86 8.43 -7.07
CA LEU A 247 7.32 7.04 -6.98
C LEU A 247 8.82 6.98 -7.24
N HIS A 248 9.58 6.63 -6.20
CA HIS A 248 11.03 6.62 -6.22
C HIS A 248 11.60 5.22 -6.42
N SER A 249 11.07 4.24 -5.68
CA SER A 249 11.58 2.86 -5.73
C SER A 249 10.48 1.81 -5.64
N ILE A 250 10.77 0.63 -6.16
CA ILE A 250 9.97 -0.59 -5.99
C ILE A 250 10.85 -1.74 -5.54
N MET A 251 10.43 -2.41 -4.48
CA MET A 251 11.06 -3.61 -3.98
C MET A 251 10.13 -4.80 -4.18
N PHE A 252 10.52 -5.74 -5.04
CA PHE A 252 9.86 -7.02 -5.18
C PHE A 252 10.54 -8.03 -4.26
N LEU A 253 9.78 -8.66 -3.36
CA LEU A 253 10.34 -9.60 -2.40
C LEU A 253 10.07 -11.05 -2.81
N ASP A 254 11.09 -11.89 -2.65
CA ASP A 254 10.98 -13.33 -2.60
C ASP A 254 11.49 -13.83 -1.25
N ILE A 255 10.55 -14.15 -0.36
CA ILE A 255 10.84 -14.59 0.98
C ILE A 255 10.88 -16.11 0.96
N GLY A 256 12.07 -16.67 1.02
CA GLY A 256 12.23 -18.13 0.99
C GLY A 256 11.46 -18.77 2.15
N ASN A 257 10.44 -19.56 1.84
CA ASN A 257 9.81 -20.43 2.84
C ASN A 257 10.85 -21.46 3.28
N THR A 258 11.18 -21.49 4.57
CA THR A 258 11.62 -22.71 5.24
C THR A 258 10.46 -23.70 5.17
N VAL A 259 10.36 -24.43 4.06
CA VAL A 259 9.72 -25.74 4.07
C VAL A 259 10.77 -26.66 4.69
N GLU A 260 10.77 -26.75 6.02
CA GLU A 260 11.28 -27.97 6.65
C GLU A 260 10.32 -29.08 6.21
N LEU A 261 10.77 -29.86 5.23
CA LEU A 261 10.21 -31.15 4.91
C LEU A 261 10.37 -32.01 6.16
N CYS A 262 9.25 -32.34 6.81
CA CYS A 262 9.18 -33.46 7.74
C CYS A 262 9.48 -34.77 7.00
#